data_AF-A0A4Y2LE21-F1
#
_entry.id   AF-A0A4Y2LE21-F1
#
_cell.length_a   1.000
_cell.length_b   1.000
_cell.length_c   1.000
_cell.angle_alpha   90.00
_cell.angle_beta   90.00
_cell.angle_gamma   90.00
#
_symmetry.space_group_name_H-M   'P 1'
#
loop_
_entity.id
_entity.type
_entity.pdbx_description
1 polymer ?
#
loop_
_entity_poly.entity_id
_entity_poly.type
_entity_poly.pdbx_seq_one_letter_code
_entity_poly.pdbx_strand_id
1 'polypeptide(L)'
;MNFHSAALDIKALKDYFNNDRGCIVNVAQKIGEVLCEEWNVQFEKRPRKKKKMVGEKSQEAGLSARNEMERVMKSTLDLIHMEINERHFNLNEMDLKFRFLLNVEELFYGHNTDVPMENSKFWVISTFGILTA
;
A
#
# COMPACT_ATOMS: atom_id res chain seq x y z
N MET A 1 10.00 -3.24 17.94
CA MET A 1 9.27 -3.25 16.66
C MET A 1 10.02 -4.20 15.74
N ASN A 2 9.36 -5.22 15.18
CA ASN A 2 10.01 -6.24 14.35
C ASN A 2 10.02 -5.76 12.88
N PHE A 3 11.21 -5.56 12.29
CA PHE A 3 11.33 -5.08 10.91
C PHE A 3 10.86 -6.11 9.89
N HIS A 4 11.03 -7.41 10.18
CA HIS A 4 10.57 -8.49 9.33
C HIS A 4 9.04 -8.50 9.21
N SER A 5 8.32 -8.36 10.34
CA SER A 5 6.86 -8.28 10.32
C SER A 5 6.37 -7.04 9.57
N ALA A 6 6.99 -5.88 9.80
CA ALA A 6 6.65 -4.65 9.08
C ALA A 6 6.88 -4.77 7.56
N ALA A 7 7.92 -5.49 7.13
CA ALA A 7 8.18 -5.77 5.71
C ALA A 7 7.09 -6.64 5.09
N LEU A 8 6.64 -7.66 5.82
CA LEU A 8 5.52 -8.51 5.42
C LEU A 8 4.21 -7.71 5.33
N ASP A 9 3.95 -6.82 6.29
CA ASP A 9 2.77 -5.96 6.28
C ASP A 9 2.75 -5.04 5.04
N ILE A 10 3.88 -4.41 4.72
CA ILE A 10 4.00 -3.56 3.51
C ILE A 10 3.78 -4.38 2.24
N LYS A 11 4.32 -5.61 2.18
CA LYS A 11 4.12 -6.51 1.05
C LYS A 11 2.64 -6.92 0.92
N ALA A 12 2.00 -7.33 2.00
CA ALA A 12 0.59 -7.69 2.01
C ALA A 12 -0.30 -6.51 1.58
N LEU A 13 0.02 -5.29 2.05
CA LEU A 13 -0.70 -4.08 1.68
C LEU A 13 -0.54 -3.76 0.18
N LYS A 14 0.68 -3.90 -0.36
CA LYS A 14 0.95 -3.78 -1.80
C LYS A 14 0.09 -4.77 -2.60
N ASP A 15 0.06 -6.03 -2.20
CA ASP A 15 -0.68 -7.08 -2.90
C ASP A 15 -2.19 -6.82 -2.86
N TYR A 16 -2.71 -6.37 -1.71
CA TYR A 16 -4.11 -5.97 -1.54
C TYR A 16 -4.51 -4.85 -2.51
N PHE A 17 -3.75 -3.75 -2.59
CA PHE A 17 -4.07 -2.66 -3.51
C PHE A 17 -3.96 -3.06 -4.99
N ASN A 18 -3.05 -3.99 -5.35
CA ASN A 18 -2.93 -4.48 -6.72
C ASN A 18 -4.13 -5.32 -7.16
N ASN A 19 -4.64 -6.17 -6.27
CA ASN A 19 -5.71 -7.10 -6.60
C ASN A 19 -7.10 -6.47 -6.48
N ASP A 20 -7.30 -5.59 -5.50
CA ASP A 20 -8.65 -5.15 -5.10
C ASP A 20 -8.98 -3.68 -5.46
N ARG A 21 -8.16 -3.01 -6.27
CA ARG A 21 -8.35 -1.58 -6.63
C ARG A 21 -9.77 -1.23 -7.07
N GLY A 22 -10.37 -2.04 -7.94
CA GLY A 22 -11.74 -1.82 -8.41
C GLY A 22 -12.79 -2.09 -7.33
N CYS A 23 -12.56 -3.10 -6.50
CA CYS A 23 -13.45 -3.47 -5.41
C CYS A 23 -13.55 -2.34 -4.37
N ILE A 24 -12.41 -1.78 -3.96
CA ILE A 24 -12.33 -0.67 -2.99
C ILE A 24 -13.19 0.52 -3.45
N VAL A 25 -13.05 0.92 -4.71
CA VAL A 25 -13.80 2.06 -5.26
C VAL A 25 -15.29 1.77 -5.32
N ASN A 26 -15.68 0.59 -5.81
CA ASN A 26 -17.08 0.22 -5.92
C ASN A 26 -17.78 0.11 -4.57
N VAL A 27 -17.13 -0.50 -3.57
CA VAL A 27 -17.67 -0.64 -2.21
C VAL A 27 -17.84 0.74 -1.57
N ALA A 28 -16.82 1.59 -1.64
CA ALA A 28 -16.89 2.91 -1.05
C ALA A 28 -17.92 3.83 -1.74
N GLN A 29 -18.05 3.74 -3.07
CA GLN A 29 -19.13 4.44 -3.79
C GLN A 29 -20.50 3.97 -3.34
N LYS A 30 -20.72 2.66 -3.23
CA LYS A 30 -22.00 2.10 -2.81
C LYS A 30 -22.38 2.55 -1.39
N ILE A 31 -21.41 2.58 -0.47
CA ILE A 31 -21.61 3.10 0.89
C ILE A 31 -22.00 4.59 0.84
N GLY A 32 -21.29 5.38 0.03
CA GLY A 32 -21.59 6.80 -0.16
C GLY A 32 -22.99 7.04 -0.76
N GLU A 33 -23.39 6.25 -1.75
CA GLU A 33 -24.72 6.31 -2.37
C GLU A 33 -25.82 6.04 -1.32
N VAL A 34 -25.67 4.99 -0.50
CA VAL A 34 -26.61 4.66 0.59
C VAL A 34 -26.72 5.82 1.60
N LEU A 35 -25.60 6.40 2.03
CA LEU A 35 -25.61 7.53 2.96
C LEU A 35 -26.27 8.78 2.36
N CYS A 36 -26.05 9.05 1.07
CA CYS A 36 -26.72 10.15 0.39
C CYS A 36 -28.24 9.95 0.34
N GLU A 37 -28.71 8.72 0.10
CA GLU A 37 -30.13 8.38 0.15
C GLU A 37 -30.71 8.58 1.55
N GLU A 38 -30.05 8.06 2.59
CA GLU A 38 -30.46 8.20 4.00
C GLU A 38 -30.60 9.67 4.42
N TRP A 39 -29.70 10.53 3.95
CA TRP A 39 -29.68 11.96 4.31
C TRP A 39 -30.44 12.85 3.32
N ASN A 40 -31.15 12.25 2.34
CA ASN A 40 -31.88 12.97 1.29
C ASN A 40 -31.01 14.00 0.54
N VAL A 41 -29.73 13.67 0.34
CA VAL A 41 -28.76 14.48 -0.38
C VAL A 41 -28.83 14.14 -1.87
N GLN A 42 -29.04 15.16 -2.70
CA GLN A 42 -29.05 14.99 -4.15
C GLN A 42 -27.64 14.61 -4.64
N PHE A 43 -27.49 13.36 -5.06
CA PHE A 43 -26.22 12.77 -5.49
C PHE A 43 -25.72 13.32 -6.84
N GLU A 44 -26.62 13.53 -7.80
CA GLU A 44 -26.28 14.15 -9.07
C GLU A 44 -26.46 15.67 -9.04
N LYS A 45 -25.51 16.39 -9.64
CA LYS A 45 -25.65 17.82 -9.86
C LYS A 45 -26.84 18.05 -10.79
N ARG A 46 -27.86 18.77 -10.31
CA ARG A 46 -28.92 19.28 -11.19
C ARG A 46 -28.28 20.00 -12.38
N PRO A 47 -28.59 19.61 -13.63
CA PRO A 47 -28.06 20.33 -14.78
C PRO A 47 -28.60 21.75 -14.73
N ARG A 48 -27.72 22.73 -14.48
CA ARG A 48 -28.07 24.14 -14.68
C ARG A 48 -28.29 24.32 -16.18
N LYS A 49 -29.51 24.68 -16.58
CA LYS A 49 -29.79 25.12 -17.96
C LYS A 49 -28.95 26.37 -18.25
N LYS A 50 -27.74 26.19 -18.80
CA LYS A 50 -27.03 27.29 -19.47
C LYS A 50 -27.88 27.70 -20.68
N LYS A 51 -28.10 29.00 -20.89
CA LYS A 51 -28.66 29.50 -22.15
C LYS A 51 -27.68 29.12 -23.25
N LYS A 52 -28.08 28.24 -24.17
CA LYS A 52 -27.28 27.91 -25.36
C LYS A 52 -27.26 29.14 -26.29
N MET A 53 -26.08 29.48 -26.80
CA MET A 53 -25.96 30.48 -27.86
C MET A 53 -26.48 29.90 -29.19
N VAL A 54 -27.00 30.76 -30.08
CA VAL A 54 -27.38 30.34 -31.44
C VAL A 54 -26.13 29.84 -32.16
N GLY A 55 -26.08 28.53 -32.48
CA GLY A 55 -24.95 27.88 -33.13
C GLY A 55 -24.16 26.89 -32.25
N GLU A 56 -24.38 26.85 -30.93
CA GLU A 56 -23.77 25.84 -30.06
C GLU A 56 -24.41 24.45 -30.28
N LYS A 57 -23.63 23.54 -30.87
CA LYS A 57 -24.07 22.15 -31.15
C LYS A 57 -23.76 21.17 -30.01
N SER A 58 -22.79 21.46 -29.14
CA SER A 58 -22.38 20.54 -28.07
C SER A 58 -22.79 21.06 -26.69
N GLN A 59 -23.39 20.18 -25.91
CA GLN A 59 -23.44 20.33 -24.46
C GLN A 59 -22.08 19.87 -23.95
N GLU A 60 -21.35 20.68 -23.19
CA GLU A 60 -20.22 20.19 -22.40
C GLU A 60 -20.72 18.98 -21.59
N ALA A 61 -20.33 17.78 -22.00
CA ALA A 61 -20.64 16.56 -21.27
C ALA A 61 -19.65 16.47 -20.10
N GLY A 62 -19.94 17.22 -19.03
CA GLY A 62 -19.27 17.00 -17.76
C GLY A 62 -19.49 15.56 -17.29
N LEU A 63 -18.48 14.94 -16.68
CA LEU A 63 -18.61 13.63 -16.05
C LEU A 63 -19.78 13.66 -15.05
N SER A 64 -20.53 12.55 -14.96
CA SER A 64 -21.51 12.37 -13.89
C SER A 64 -20.81 12.43 -12.53
N ALA A 65 -21.56 12.76 -11.48
CA ALA A 65 -21.00 12.80 -10.12
C ALA A 65 -20.33 11.47 -9.73
N ARG A 66 -20.94 10.36 -10.14
CA ARG A 66 -20.40 9.00 -9.96
C ARG A 66 -19.06 8.81 -10.66
N ASN A 67 -18.98 9.15 -11.95
CA ASN A 67 -17.75 8.94 -12.72
C ASN A 67 -16.63 9.88 -12.25
N GLU A 68 -16.97 11.11 -11.84
CA GLU A 68 -15.99 12.03 -11.29
C GLU A 68 -15.44 11.53 -9.95
N MET A 69 -16.31 11.02 -9.08
CA MET A 69 -15.89 10.41 -7.83
C MET A 69 -15.04 9.16 -8.06
N GLU A 70 -15.40 8.32 -9.03
CA GLU A 70 -14.60 7.16 -9.43
C GLU A 70 -13.19 7.58 -9.87
N ARG A 71 -13.11 8.62 -10.71
CA ARG A 71 -11.85 9.18 -11.22
C ARG A 71 -10.98 9.68 -10.07
N VAL A 72 -11.55 10.46 -9.14
CA VAL A 72 -10.82 11.01 -7.99
C VAL A 72 -10.33 9.88 -7.09
N MET A 73 -11.20 8.95 -6.71
CA MET A 73 -10.83 7.83 -5.82
C MET A 73 -9.72 6.97 -6.45
N LYS A 74 -9.85 6.63 -7.73
CA LYS A 74 -8.82 5.91 -8.48
C LYS A 74 -7.50 6.67 -8.49
N SER A 75 -7.52 7.96 -8.77
CA SER A 75 -6.31 8.80 -8.75
C SER A 75 -5.65 8.83 -7.38
N THR A 76 -6.41 8.88 -6.29
CA THR A 76 -5.86 8.84 -4.92
C THR A 76 -5.26 7.48 -4.59
N LEU A 77 -5.94 6.39 -4.98
CA LEU A 77 -5.41 5.03 -4.82
C LEU A 77 -4.11 4.83 -5.61
N ASP A 78 -3.99 5.42 -6.79
CA ASP A 78 -2.78 5.33 -7.60
C ASP A 78 -1.58 6.00 -6.91
N LEU A 79 -1.79 7.14 -6.23
CA LEU A 79 -0.75 7.81 -5.44
C LEU A 79 -0.31 6.94 -4.24
N ILE A 80 -1.27 6.37 -3.52
CA ILE A 80 -0.98 5.47 -2.39
C ILE A 80 -0.22 4.23 -2.89
N HIS A 81 -0.63 3.69 -4.02
CA HIS A 81 0.00 2.53 -4.62
C HIS A 81 1.44 2.82 -5.05
N MET A 82 1.71 3.99 -5.64
CA MET A 82 3.08 4.43 -5.97
C MET A 82 3.95 4.49 -4.71
N GLU A 83 3.48 5.16 -3.66
CA GLU A 83 4.22 5.31 -2.40
C GLU A 83 4.52 3.95 -1.74
N ILE A 84 3.55 3.05 -1.69
CA ILE A 84 3.73 1.71 -1.12
C ILE A 84 4.76 0.90 -1.94
N ASN A 85 4.70 0.98 -3.26
CA ASN A 85 5.66 0.30 -4.13
C ASN A 85 7.08 0.84 -3.93
N GLU A 86 7.23 2.15 -3.83
CA GLU A 86 8.53 2.79 -3.59
C GLU A 86 9.10 2.39 -2.23
N ARG A 87 8.28 2.41 -1.17
CA ARG A 87 8.70 1.95 0.16
C ARG A 87 9.10 0.48 0.16
N HIS A 88 8.33 -0.38 -0.49
CA HIS A 88 8.65 -1.80 -0.61
C HIS A 88 9.96 -2.02 -1.39
N PHE A 89 10.16 -1.29 -2.49
CA PHE A 89 11.39 -1.34 -3.28
C PHE A 89 12.60 -0.91 -2.44
N ASN A 90 12.52 0.25 -1.78
CA ASN A 90 13.59 0.76 -0.93
C ASN A 90 13.91 -0.19 0.23
N LEU A 91 12.89 -0.81 0.83
CA LEU A 91 13.08 -1.79 1.89
C LEU A 91 13.83 -3.04 1.39
N ASN A 92 13.44 -3.58 0.25
CA ASN A 92 14.12 -4.72 -0.37
C ASN A 92 15.57 -4.37 -0.77
N GLU A 93 15.81 -3.19 -1.31
CA GLU A 93 17.15 -2.71 -1.67
C GLU A 93 18.07 -2.63 -0.45
N MET A 94 17.56 -2.10 0.67
CA MET A 94 18.30 -2.07 1.93
C MET A 94 18.55 -3.49 2.45
N ASP A 95 17.58 -4.40 2.32
CA ASP A 95 17.73 -5.76 2.81
C ASP A 95 18.76 -6.55 1.98
N LEU A 96 18.79 -6.35 0.67
CA LEU A 96 19.81 -6.94 -0.20
C LEU A 96 21.22 -6.50 0.19
N LYS A 97 21.40 -5.25 0.62
CA LYS A 97 22.70 -4.68 1.01
C LYS A 97 23.13 -5.06 2.42
N PHE A 98 22.21 -5.03 3.38
CA PHE A 98 22.53 -5.12 4.81
C PHE A 98 21.99 -6.39 5.49
N ARG A 99 21.12 -7.15 4.82
CA ARG A 99 20.48 -8.37 5.33
C ARG A 99 19.85 -8.16 6.72
N PHE A 100 19.09 -7.07 6.85
CA PHE A 100 18.58 -6.62 8.15
C PHE A 100 17.15 -7.08 8.43
N LEU A 101 16.40 -7.59 7.44
CA LEU A 101 15.06 -8.16 7.62
C LEU A 101 15.11 -9.60 8.15
N LEU A 102 15.98 -9.86 9.12
CA LEU A 102 16.12 -11.14 9.77
C LEU A 102 14.84 -11.49 10.54
N ASN A 103 14.40 -12.72 10.39
CA ASN A 103 13.30 -13.24 11.18
C ASN A 103 13.80 -13.53 12.60
N VAL A 104 13.56 -12.58 13.50
CA VAL A 104 14.02 -12.65 14.89
C VAL A 104 13.42 -13.86 15.63
N GLU A 105 12.18 -14.26 15.32
CA GLU A 105 11.55 -15.44 15.92
C GLU A 105 12.26 -16.72 15.46
N GLU A 106 12.57 -16.84 14.18
CA GLU A 106 13.33 -17.97 13.64
C GLU A 106 14.76 -18.00 14.17
N LEU A 107 15.38 -16.86 14.48
CA LEU A 107 16.70 -16.81 15.11
C LEU A 107 16.68 -17.32 16.57
N PHE A 108 15.62 -17.05 17.33
CA PHE A 108 15.52 -17.50 18.73
C PHE A 108 15.02 -18.94 18.87
N TYR A 109 14.23 -19.44 17.92
CA TYR A 109 13.59 -20.76 17.99
C TYR A 109 14.07 -21.77 16.93
N GLY A 110 14.91 -21.36 15.97
CA GLY A 110 15.32 -22.15 14.81
C GLY A 110 16.35 -23.26 15.05
N HIS A 111 16.86 -23.42 16.27
CA HIS A 111 17.74 -24.55 16.62
C HIS A 111 17.43 -25.10 18.02
N ASN A 112 16.27 -25.75 18.17
CA ASN A 112 16.08 -26.81 19.17
C ASN A 112 16.24 -28.21 18.54
N THR A 113 16.71 -28.30 17.31
CA THR A 113 17.20 -29.55 16.73
C THR A 113 18.72 -29.53 16.78
N ASP A 114 19.25 -30.31 17.72
CA ASP A 114 20.65 -30.70 17.83
C ASP A 114 21.13 -31.32 16.51
N VAL A 115 21.62 -30.47 15.60
CA VAL A 115 22.43 -30.91 14.47
C VAL A 115 23.66 -30.01 14.47
N PRO A 116 24.88 -30.57 14.63
CA PRO A 116 26.08 -29.76 14.63
C PRO A 116 26.29 -29.21 13.22
N MET A 117 26.11 -27.90 13.04
CA MET A 117 26.60 -27.19 11.87
C MET A 117 28.13 -27.16 11.92
N GLU A 118 28.76 -28.19 11.37
CA GLU A 118 30.10 -28.01 10.79
C GLU A 118 29.98 -27.02 9.63
N ASN A 119 30.81 -25.97 9.69
CA ASN A 119 31.16 -25.07 8.59
C ASN A 119 30.18 -23.91 8.30
N SER A 120 30.04 -23.00 9.25
CA SER A 120 29.84 -21.59 8.90
C SER A 120 30.77 -20.71 9.72
N LYS A 121 31.83 -20.25 9.03
CA LYS A 121 32.87 -19.35 9.51
C LYS A 121 32.23 -18.04 9.99
N PHE A 122 31.98 -17.95 11.28
CA PHE A 122 31.79 -16.68 11.99
C PHE A 122 33.15 -16.00 12.09
N TRP A 123 33.49 -15.20 11.08
CA TRP A 123 34.37 -14.05 11.30
C TRP A 123 33.54 -12.93 11.93
N VAL A 124 34.18 -12.10 12.76
CA VAL A 124 33.61 -11.02 13.58
C VAL A 124 32.97 -11.61 14.84
N ILE A 125 33.66 -11.73 15.98
CA ILE A 125 34.28 -10.67 16.80
C ILE A 125 35.49 -11.26 17.54
N SER A 126 36.71 -10.87 17.17
CA SER A 126 37.90 -11.02 18.03
C SER A 126 38.63 -9.68 18.10
N THR A 127 37.92 -8.68 18.61
CA THR A 127 38.50 -7.42 19.06
C THR A 127 37.81 -7.07 20.35
N PHE A 128 38.27 -7.63 21.47
CA PHE A 128 38.39 -6.96 22.78
C PHE A 128 38.97 -7.93 23.83
N GLY A 129 40.24 -7.69 24.21
CA GLY A 129 40.83 -7.87 25.54
C GLY A 129 40.75 -9.19 26.30
N ILE A 130 41.92 -9.78 26.59
CA ILE A 130 42.47 -10.16 27.91
C ILE A 130 43.98 -10.39 27.62
N LEU A 131 44.85 -9.38 27.69
CA LEU A 131 45.64 -8.97 28.87
C LEU A 131 45.64 -9.99 30.03
N THR A 132 46.70 -10.80 30.16
CA THR A 132 47.58 -10.90 31.35
C THR A 132 48.50 -12.13 31.30
N ALA A 133 49.77 -11.88 31.62
CA ALA A 133 50.86 -12.79 32.01
C ALA A 133 51.57 -13.60 30.90
#